data_AF-A0A8H8IWJ9-F1
#
_entry.id   AF-A0A8H8IWJ9-F1
#
_cell.length_a   1.000
_cell.length_b   1.000
_cell.length_c   1.000
_cell.angle_alpha   90.00
_cell.angle_beta   90.00
_cell.angle_gamma   90.00
#
_symmetry.space_group_name_H-M   'P 1'
#
loop_
_entity.id
_entity.type
_entity.pdbx_description
1 polymer ?
#
loop_
_entity_poly.entity_id
_entity_poly.type
_entity_poly.pdbx_seq_one_letter_code
_entity_poly.pdbx_strand_id
1 'polypeptide(L)'
;MCFARSPSSLIRQCSPGSNIQQRPQVWQVPQDIIDDSSQWAEFASTIKTKLTQLRSSYKIILARLVTEGADINRITNKLAPKQMIITDEHRARWAFIAKCVPLFDVECEAKKKDSNGFWPYIEEQLAAIKKEVASHPNATSATIRKQLMTSMFVMILAEHRAQFPTQTGAGRLGERPAWQETLETEMELGAAV
;
A
#
# COMPACT_ATOMS: atom_id res chain seq x y z
N MET A 1 22.67 -39.15 -9.85
CA MET A 1 21.19 -39.15 -9.91
C MET A 1 20.68 -37.86 -9.31
N CYS A 2 20.25 -36.94 -10.16
CA CYS A 2 19.62 -35.69 -9.77
C CYS A 2 18.14 -35.97 -9.51
N PHE A 3 17.64 -35.70 -8.30
CA PHE A 3 16.21 -35.60 -8.06
C PHE A 3 15.87 -34.26 -7.40
N ALA A 4 14.92 -33.62 -8.07
CA ALA A 4 14.30 -32.32 -7.88
C ALA A 4 14.15 -31.84 -6.42
N ARG A 5 14.67 -30.64 -6.15
CA ARG A 5 14.11 -29.76 -5.11
C ARG A 5 13.01 -28.91 -5.74
N SER A 6 11.83 -29.04 -5.16
CA SER A 6 10.60 -28.32 -5.50
C SER A 6 10.77 -26.78 -5.38
N PRO A 7 10.18 -25.97 -6.28
CA PRO A 7 10.28 -24.51 -6.22
C PRO A 7 9.20 -23.95 -5.28
N SER A 8 9.51 -23.86 -4.00
CA SER A 8 8.73 -23.07 -3.03
C SER A 8 9.56 -21.87 -2.56
N SER A 9 9.70 -20.88 -3.44
CA SER A 9 10.32 -19.57 -3.14
C SER A 9 9.34 -18.40 -3.37
N LEU A 10 8.04 -18.66 -3.37
CA LEU A 10 7.00 -17.64 -3.42
C LEU A 10 6.62 -17.28 -1.98
N ILE A 11 6.66 -15.98 -1.68
CA ILE A 11 6.60 -15.34 -0.35
C ILE A 11 7.99 -15.18 0.28
N ARG A 12 8.84 -14.35 -0.33
CA ARG A 12 9.65 -13.44 0.49
C ARG A 12 8.65 -12.63 1.31
N GLN A 13 8.54 -12.92 2.60
CA GLN A 13 8.06 -11.96 3.55
C GLN A 13 8.96 -10.73 3.40
N CYS A 14 8.49 -9.71 2.69
CA CYS A 14 9.12 -8.39 2.72
C CYS A 14 8.89 -7.83 4.11
N SER A 15 9.66 -8.29 5.10
CA SER A 15 9.85 -7.52 6.33
C SER A 15 10.39 -6.16 5.88
N PRO A 16 9.75 -5.03 6.26
CA PRO A 16 10.15 -3.70 5.80
C PRO A 16 11.66 -3.45 5.99
N GLY A 17 12.25 -3.99 7.07
CA GLY A 17 13.69 -3.90 7.34
C GLY A 17 14.59 -4.61 6.33
N SER A 18 14.16 -5.72 5.71
CA SER A 18 14.99 -6.47 4.76
C SER A 18 15.17 -5.74 3.42
N ASN A 19 14.18 -4.92 3.01
CA ASN A 19 14.31 -4.09 1.80
C ASN A 19 15.18 -2.85 2.09
N ILE A 20 14.98 -2.22 3.25
CA ILE A 20 15.77 -1.06 3.68
C ILE A 20 17.25 -1.40 3.77
N GLN A 21 17.60 -2.55 4.36
CA GLN A 21 18.99 -2.99 4.47
C GLN A 21 19.63 -3.37 3.12
N GLN A 22 18.83 -3.81 2.15
CA GLN A 22 19.32 -4.18 0.81
C GLN A 22 19.56 -2.96 -0.11
N ARG A 23 18.89 -1.83 0.17
CA ARG A 23 18.96 -0.61 -0.64
C ARG A 23 18.93 0.66 0.23
N PRO A 24 19.83 0.82 1.22
CA PRO A 24 19.75 1.92 2.20
C PRO A 24 19.74 3.31 1.55
N GLN A 25 20.40 3.48 0.42
CA GLN A 25 20.42 4.71 -0.37
C GLN A 25 19.04 5.15 -0.87
N VAL A 26 18.16 4.20 -1.21
CA VAL A 26 16.78 4.48 -1.65
C VAL A 26 15.96 5.07 -0.51
N TRP A 27 16.22 4.57 0.70
CA TRP A 27 15.52 4.95 1.92
C TRP A 27 16.21 6.11 2.65
N GLN A 28 17.27 6.68 2.05
CA GLN A 28 18.11 7.73 2.63
C GLN A 28 18.60 7.37 4.04
N VAL A 29 18.88 6.09 4.28
CA VAL A 29 19.43 5.61 5.54
C VAL A 29 20.96 5.72 5.47
N PRO A 30 21.60 6.48 6.37
CA PRO A 30 23.05 6.56 6.47
C PRO A 30 23.71 5.18 6.61
N GLN A 31 24.85 4.96 5.95
CA GLN A 31 25.52 3.65 5.88
C GLN A 31 26.09 3.21 7.24
N ASP A 32 26.51 4.16 8.07
CA ASP A 32 26.94 3.95 9.46
C ASP A 32 25.88 3.28 10.32
N ILE A 33 24.59 3.59 10.11
CA ILE A 33 23.48 2.92 10.79
C ILE A 33 23.33 1.47 10.33
N ILE A 34 23.65 1.17 9.07
CA ILE A 34 23.54 -0.19 8.51
C ILE A 34 24.70 -1.07 8.95
N ASP A 35 25.90 -0.49 9.01
CA ASP A 35 27.14 -1.21 9.30
C ASP A 35 27.26 -1.58 10.80
N ASP A 36 26.64 -0.79 11.68
CA ASP A 36 26.56 -1.06 13.11
C ASP A 36 25.28 -1.83 13.48
N SER A 37 25.44 -3.10 13.87
CA SER A 37 24.31 -3.97 14.26
C SER A 37 23.45 -3.42 15.40
N SER A 38 24.02 -2.63 16.32
CA SER A 38 23.31 -2.04 17.44
C SER A 38 22.47 -0.83 16.99
N GLN A 39 23.05 0.05 16.17
CA GLN A 39 22.34 1.18 15.57
C GLN A 39 21.25 0.71 14.62
N TRP A 40 21.51 -0.32 13.83
CA TRP A 40 20.50 -0.94 12.97
C TRP A 40 19.33 -1.49 13.78
N ALA A 41 19.60 -2.18 14.90
CA ALA A 41 18.54 -2.72 15.75
C ALA A 41 17.68 -1.60 16.36
N GLU A 42 18.30 -0.52 16.83
CA GLU A 42 17.59 0.65 17.35
C GLU A 42 16.76 1.35 16.27
N PHE A 43 17.34 1.58 15.09
CA PHE A 43 16.67 2.15 13.94
C PHE A 43 15.47 1.30 13.51
N ALA A 44 15.65 0.00 13.32
CA ALA A 44 14.59 -0.92 12.90
C ALA A 44 13.44 -0.97 13.93
N SER A 45 13.78 -0.98 15.23
CA SER A 45 12.79 -0.91 16.32
C SER A 45 11.98 0.39 16.28
N THR A 46 12.66 1.51 16.08
CA THR A 46 12.04 2.85 15.98
C THR A 46 11.09 2.92 14.78
N ILE A 47 11.52 2.46 13.61
CA ILE A 47 10.69 2.41 12.39
C ILE A 47 9.48 1.51 12.61
N LYS A 48 9.65 0.33 13.20
CA LYS A 48 8.53 -0.60 13.51
C LYS A 48 7.50 0.05 14.43
N THR A 49 7.95 0.76 15.46
CA THR A 49 7.07 1.45 16.41
C THR A 49 6.30 2.58 15.73
N LYS A 50 6.99 3.43 14.96
CA LYS A 50 6.35 4.52 14.19
C LYS A 50 5.36 4.01 13.17
N LEU A 51 5.69 2.93 12.43
CA LEU A 51 4.78 2.32 11.47
C LEU A 51 3.50 1.80 12.14
N THR A 52 3.64 1.15 13.29
CA THR A 52 2.48 0.68 14.09
C THR A 52 1.60 1.85 14.52
N GLN A 53 2.19 2.93 15.03
CA GLN A 53 1.46 4.14 15.44
C GLN A 53 0.74 4.81 14.25
N LEU A 54 1.42 4.96 13.11
CA LEU A 54 0.84 5.52 11.89
C LEU A 54 -0.32 4.66 11.39
N ARG A 55 -0.15 3.33 11.35
CA ARG A 55 -1.21 2.37 10.98
C ARG A 55 -2.44 2.49 11.88
N SER A 56 -2.24 2.62 13.18
CA SER A 56 -3.34 2.83 14.13
C SER A 56 -4.07 4.15 13.85
N SER A 57 -3.32 5.26 13.74
CA SER A 57 -3.87 6.58 13.45
C SER A 57 -4.61 6.61 12.11
N TYR A 58 -4.07 5.98 11.07
CA TYR A 58 -4.66 5.96 9.73
C TYR A 58 -5.97 5.19 9.73
N LYS A 59 -6.06 4.06 10.44
CA LYS A 59 -7.31 3.32 10.57
C LYS A 59 -8.41 4.19 11.17
N ILE A 60 -8.12 4.88 12.28
CA ILE A 60 -9.10 5.75 12.96
C ILE A 60 -9.56 6.89 12.04
N ILE A 61 -8.62 7.57 11.38
CA ILE A 61 -8.93 8.68 10.48
C ILE A 61 -9.75 8.17 9.28
N LEU A 62 -9.36 7.04 8.70
CA LEU A 62 -10.03 6.47 7.55
C LEU A 62 -11.45 6.02 7.89
N ALA A 63 -11.65 5.30 9.00
CA ALA A 63 -12.97 4.89 9.45
C ALA A 63 -13.93 6.08 9.58
N ARG A 64 -13.48 7.15 10.26
CA ARG A 64 -14.25 8.40 10.36
C ARG A 64 -14.59 8.99 8.99
N LEU A 65 -13.60 9.13 8.10
CA LEU A 65 -13.82 9.72 6.77
C LEU A 65 -14.78 8.89 5.91
N VAL A 66 -14.71 7.57 6.00
CA VAL A 66 -15.64 6.66 5.31
C VAL A 66 -17.05 6.83 5.86
N THR A 67 -17.24 6.87 7.19
CA THR A 67 -18.56 7.11 7.81
C THR A 67 -19.15 8.47 7.42
N GLU A 68 -18.31 9.50 7.27
CA GLU A 68 -18.73 10.83 6.82
C GLU A 68 -19.01 10.90 5.30
N GLY A 69 -18.81 9.82 4.54
CA GLY A 69 -18.98 9.82 3.08
C GLY A 69 -17.96 10.72 2.35
N ALA A 70 -16.74 10.78 2.86
CA ALA A 70 -15.70 11.65 2.29
C ALA A 70 -15.32 11.27 0.86
N ASP A 71 -15.18 12.28 0.01
CA ASP A 71 -14.60 12.11 -1.33
C ASP A 71 -13.12 11.67 -1.26
N ILE A 72 -12.63 11.09 -2.35
CA ILE A 72 -11.27 10.52 -2.38
C ILE A 72 -10.16 11.56 -2.22
N ASN A 73 -10.39 12.81 -2.65
CA ASN A 73 -9.42 13.89 -2.46
C ASN A 73 -9.35 14.30 -0.99
N ARG A 74 -10.48 14.32 -0.28
CA ARG A 74 -10.49 14.54 1.18
C ARG A 74 -9.74 13.44 1.93
N ILE A 75 -9.93 12.18 1.55
CA ILE A 75 -9.20 11.02 2.12
C ILE A 75 -7.70 11.18 1.88
N THR A 76 -7.29 11.37 0.63
CA THR A 76 -5.88 11.42 0.27
C THR A 76 -5.18 12.67 0.83
N ASN A 77 -5.81 13.84 0.85
CA ASN A 77 -5.25 15.06 1.46
C ASN A 77 -5.02 14.93 2.99
N LYS A 78 -5.77 14.05 3.67
CA LYS A 78 -5.61 13.81 5.11
C LYS A 78 -4.57 12.74 5.44
N LEU A 79 -4.41 11.74 4.59
CA LEU A 79 -3.58 10.56 4.88
C LEU A 79 -2.24 10.56 4.14
N ALA A 80 -2.11 11.30 3.03
CA ALA A 80 -0.85 11.39 2.30
C ALA A 80 0.17 12.31 3.01
N PRO A 81 1.47 12.04 2.86
CA PRO A 81 2.52 12.97 3.29
C PRO A 81 2.34 14.36 2.66
N LYS A 82 2.53 15.44 3.43
CA LYS A 82 2.26 16.83 3.00
C LYS A 82 3.02 17.29 1.74
N GLN A 83 4.15 16.67 1.44
CA GLN A 83 5.02 17.05 0.31
C GLN A 83 4.81 16.14 -0.92
N MET A 84 3.94 15.13 -0.81
CA MET A 84 3.69 14.18 -1.89
C MET A 84 2.76 14.78 -2.94
N ILE A 85 3.07 14.56 -4.21
CA ILE A 85 2.15 14.82 -5.33
C ILE A 85 1.24 13.61 -5.49
N ILE A 86 -0.07 13.81 -5.40
CA ILE A 86 -1.06 12.72 -5.36
C ILE A 86 -1.58 12.47 -6.78
N THR A 87 -1.18 11.33 -7.36
CA THR A 87 -1.67 10.84 -8.66
C THR A 87 -2.97 10.04 -8.54
N ASP A 88 -3.62 9.76 -9.67
CA ASP A 88 -4.84 8.95 -9.68
C ASP A 88 -4.59 7.49 -9.26
N GLU A 89 -3.39 6.95 -9.48
CA GLU A 89 -3.02 5.64 -8.95
C GLU A 89 -2.97 5.62 -7.42
N HIS A 90 -2.50 6.71 -6.80
CA HIS A 90 -2.54 6.85 -5.34
C HIS A 90 -3.98 6.91 -4.84
N ARG A 91 -4.82 7.71 -5.50
CA ARG A 91 -6.26 7.78 -5.20
C ARG A 91 -6.92 6.42 -5.34
N ALA A 92 -6.58 5.66 -6.37
CA ALA A 92 -7.11 4.33 -6.62
C ALA A 92 -6.76 3.32 -5.52
N ARG A 93 -5.51 3.33 -5.05
CA ARG A 93 -5.09 2.52 -3.90
C ARG A 93 -5.81 2.93 -2.62
N TRP A 94 -5.95 4.23 -2.36
CA TRP A 94 -6.69 4.72 -1.21
C TRP A 94 -8.17 4.40 -1.27
N ALA A 95 -8.79 4.44 -2.47
CA ALA A 95 -10.18 4.05 -2.67
C ALA A 95 -10.37 2.55 -2.37
N PHE A 96 -9.43 1.69 -2.76
CA PHE A 96 -9.44 0.28 -2.36
C PHE A 96 -9.37 0.11 -0.83
N ILE A 97 -8.45 0.79 -0.15
CA ILE A 97 -8.36 0.72 1.32
C ILE A 97 -9.65 1.23 1.97
N ALA A 98 -10.24 2.32 1.45
CA ALA A 98 -11.52 2.86 1.92
C ALA A 98 -12.66 1.85 1.74
N LYS A 99 -12.73 1.16 0.59
CA LYS A 99 -13.71 0.10 0.30
C LYS A 99 -13.57 -1.08 1.28
N CYS A 100 -12.36 -1.38 1.76
CA CYS A 100 -12.13 -2.43 2.75
C CYS A 100 -12.68 -2.11 4.15
N VAL A 101 -12.90 -0.84 4.50
CA VAL A 101 -13.40 -0.45 5.83
C VAL A 101 -14.77 -1.09 6.14
N PRO A 102 -15.85 -0.81 5.37
CA PRO A 102 -17.16 -1.38 5.66
C PRO A 102 -17.18 -2.91 5.50
N LEU A 103 -16.39 -3.46 4.58
CA LEU A 103 -16.27 -4.92 4.42
C LEU A 103 -15.64 -5.58 5.65
N PHE A 104 -14.66 -4.92 6.26
CA PHE A 104 -14.03 -5.40 7.48
C PHE A 104 -14.98 -5.31 8.68
N ASP A 105 -15.77 -4.24 8.78
CA ASP A 105 -16.76 -4.08 9.85
C ASP A 105 -17.81 -5.21 9.81
N VAL A 106 -18.30 -5.57 8.62
CA VAL A 106 -19.21 -6.73 8.42
C VAL A 106 -18.56 -8.04 8.89
N GLU A 107 -17.28 -8.25 8.60
CA GLU A 107 -16.56 -9.46 9.03
C GLU A 107 -16.28 -9.50 10.54
N CYS A 108 -16.14 -8.33 11.19
CA CYS A 108 -16.06 -8.20 12.64
C CYS A 108 -17.41 -8.48 13.32
N GLU A 109 -18.51 -7.94 12.78
CA GLU A 109 -19.87 -8.21 13.26
C GLU A 109 -20.22 -9.69 13.17
N ALA A 110 -19.78 -10.35 12.09
CA ALA A 110 -19.89 -11.79 11.90
C ALA A 110 -18.93 -12.61 12.79
N LYS A 111 -18.11 -11.97 13.64
CA LYS A 111 -17.09 -12.59 14.52
C LYS A 111 -16.05 -13.44 13.77
N LYS A 112 -15.83 -13.17 12.48
CA LYS A 112 -14.83 -13.86 11.67
C LYS A 112 -13.44 -13.22 11.77
N LYS A 113 -13.39 -11.93 12.12
CA LYS A 113 -12.16 -11.16 12.30
C LYS A 113 -12.15 -10.43 13.64
N ASP A 114 -10.96 -10.29 14.21
CA ASP A 114 -10.74 -9.43 15.38
C ASP A 114 -10.68 -7.96 14.97
N SER A 115 -11.19 -7.07 15.82
CA SER A 115 -11.21 -5.62 15.58
C SER A 115 -9.81 -5.02 15.33
N ASN A 116 -8.73 -5.62 15.83
CA ASN A 116 -7.36 -5.16 15.59
C ASN A 116 -6.77 -5.70 14.26
N GLY A 117 -7.48 -6.61 13.59
CA GLY A 117 -7.05 -7.32 12.39
C GLY A 117 -7.23 -6.57 11.06
N PHE A 118 -7.44 -5.25 11.06
CA PHE A 118 -7.75 -4.48 9.85
C PHE A 118 -6.63 -4.50 8.80
N TRP A 119 -5.38 -4.26 9.21
CA TRP A 119 -4.25 -4.26 8.28
C TRP A 119 -3.94 -5.66 7.73
N PRO A 120 -3.92 -6.73 8.56
CA PRO A 120 -3.88 -8.10 8.05
C PRO A 120 -5.01 -8.41 7.06
N TYR A 121 -6.23 -7.93 7.32
CA TYR A 121 -7.35 -8.10 6.39
C TYR A 121 -7.08 -7.45 5.03
N ILE A 122 -6.55 -6.23 4.99
CA ILE A 122 -6.13 -5.58 3.73
C ILE A 122 -5.06 -6.42 3.01
N GLU A 123 -4.08 -6.94 3.73
CA GLU A 123 -3.03 -7.80 3.15
C GLU A 123 -3.62 -9.08 2.55
N GLU A 124 -4.61 -9.69 3.19
CA GLU A 124 -5.37 -10.83 2.65
C GLU A 124 -6.14 -10.47 1.38
N GLN A 125 -6.84 -9.33 1.36
CA GLN A 125 -7.56 -8.84 0.18
C GLN A 125 -6.60 -8.59 -0.99
N LEU A 126 -5.45 -7.97 -0.73
CA LEU A 126 -4.40 -7.76 -1.73
C LEU A 126 -3.81 -9.07 -2.25
N ALA A 127 -3.61 -10.07 -1.38
CA ALA A 127 -3.15 -11.39 -1.79
C ALA A 127 -4.18 -12.09 -2.68
N ALA A 128 -5.48 -11.95 -2.37
CA ALA A 128 -6.56 -12.48 -3.19
C ALA A 128 -6.57 -11.85 -4.60
N ILE A 129 -6.48 -10.51 -4.68
CA ILE A 129 -6.39 -9.79 -5.96
C ILE A 129 -5.18 -10.27 -6.77
N LYS A 130 -4.00 -10.39 -6.14
CA LYS A 130 -2.79 -10.87 -6.82
C LYS A 130 -2.96 -12.29 -7.36
N LYS A 131 -3.64 -13.16 -6.61
CA LYS A 131 -3.94 -14.52 -7.04
C LYS A 131 -4.90 -14.53 -8.24
N GLU A 132 -5.97 -13.73 -8.19
CA GLU A 132 -6.93 -13.58 -9.29
C GLU A 132 -6.24 -13.08 -10.56
N VAL A 133 -5.44 -12.03 -10.46
CA VAL A 133 -4.65 -11.48 -11.57
C VAL A 133 -3.69 -12.53 -12.13
N ALA A 134 -3.03 -13.32 -11.27
CA ALA A 134 -2.12 -14.38 -11.73
C ALA A 134 -2.85 -15.53 -12.45
N SER A 135 -4.12 -15.77 -12.11
CA SER A 135 -4.98 -16.77 -12.78
C SER A 135 -5.64 -16.25 -14.05
N HIS A 136 -5.52 -14.96 -14.37
CA HIS A 136 -6.13 -14.37 -15.56
C HIS A 136 -5.46 -14.91 -16.85
N PRO A 137 -6.22 -15.32 -17.88
CA PRO A 137 -5.66 -15.94 -19.09
C PRO A 137 -4.58 -15.10 -19.79
N ASN A 138 -4.72 -13.77 -19.72
CA ASN A 138 -3.80 -12.81 -20.34
C ASN A 138 -2.59 -12.43 -19.47
N ALA A 139 -2.43 -13.01 -18.27
CA ALA A 139 -1.40 -12.64 -17.29
C ALA A 139 0.01 -13.18 -17.60
N THR A 140 0.43 -13.09 -18.86
CA THR A 140 1.64 -13.75 -19.41
C THR A 140 2.94 -13.13 -18.93
N SER A 141 2.95 -11.85 -18.54
CA SER A 141 4.14 -11.13 -18.06
C SER A 141 3.88 -10.36 -16.77
N ALA A 142 4.96 -10.02 -16.05
CA ALA A 142 4.88 -9.19 -14.84
C ALA A 142 4.27 -7.81 -15.13
N THR A 143 4.61 -7.22 -16.27
CA THR A 143 4.05 -5.94 -16.74
C THR A 143 2.54 -6.03 -16.95
N ILE A 144 2.05 -7.09 -17.61
CA ILE A 144 0.61 -7.25 -17.85
C ILE A 144 -0.13 -7.50 -16.52
N ARG A 145 0.43 -8.31 -15.62
CA ARG A 145 -0.14 -8.51 -14.28
C ARG A 145 -0.27 -7.20 -13.52
N LYS A 146 0.75 -6.34 -13.60
CA LYS A 146 0.70 -5.01 -12.98
C LYS A 146 -0.38 -4.13 -13.60
N GLN A 147 -0.50 -4.11 -14.92
CA GLN A 147 -1.56 -3.35 -15.61
C GLN A 147 -2.97 -3.83 -15.23
N LEU A 148 -3.18 -5.16 -15.15
CA LEU A 148 -4.44 -5.75 -14.71
C LEU A 148 -4.75 -5.35 -13.25
N MET A 149 -3.77 -5.42 -12.36
CA MET A 149 -3.93 -5.00 -10.97
C MET A 149 -4.24 -3.51 -10.85
N THR A 150 -3.55 -2.65 -11.60
CA THR A 150 -3.83 -1.21 -11.65
C THR A 150 -5.25 -0.94 -12.16
N SER A 151 -5.69 -1.63 -13.20
CA SER A 151 -7.05 -1.53 -13.74
C SER A 151 -8.11 -1.81 -12.66
N MET A 152 -7.93 -2.86 -11.86
CA MET A 152 -8.85 -3.16 -10.75
C MET A 152 -8.95 -2.01 -9.76
N PHE A 153 -7.84 -1.39 -9.37
CA PHE A 153 -7.87 -0.23 -8.47
C PHE A 153 -8.52 0.99 -9.13
N VAL A 154 -8.30 1.23 -10.42
CA VAL A 154 -8.93 2.33 -11.15
C VAL A 154 -10.45 2.14 -11.23
N MET A 155 -10.94 0.92 -11.43
CA MET A 155 -12.38 0.63 -11.36
C MET A 155 -12.95 0.94 -9.97
N ILE A 156 -12.25 0.55 -8.90
CA ILE A 156 -12.66 0.88 -7.53
C ILE A 156 -12.67 2.40 -7.29
N LEU A 157 -11.72 3.14 -7.87
CA LEU A 157 -11.73 4.60 -7.82
C LEU A 157 -12.96 5.19 -8.51
N ALA A 158 -13.32 4.66 -9.68
CA ALA A 158 -14.49 5.11 -10.43
C ALA A 158 -15.78 4.84 -9.64
N GLU A 159 -15.91 3.65 -9.05
CA GLU A 159 -17.02 3.31 -8.14
C GLU A 159 -17.09 4.29 -6.96
N HIS A 160 -15.96 4.56 -6.29
CA HIS A 160 -15.90 5.51 -5.17
C HIS A 160 -16.32 6.92 -5.60
N ARG A 161 -15.85 7.39 -6.76
CA ARG A 161 -16.20 8.72 -7.31
C ARG A 161 -17.68 8.81 -7.69
N ALA A 162 -18.29 7.72 -8.15
CA ALA A 162 -19.72 7.67 -8.44
C ALA A 162 -20.56 7.75 -7.16
N GLN A 163 -20.12 7.08 -6.10
CA GLN A 163 -20.82 7.08 -4.81
C GLN A 163 -20.58 8.36 -4.00
N PHE A 164 -19.36 8.90 -4.03
CA PHE A 164 -18.92 10.09 -3.31
C PHE A 164 -18.29 11.08 -4.31
N PRO A 165 -19.12 11.89 -5.00
CA PRO A 165 -18.65 12.86 -5.98
C PRO A 165 -17.59 13.80 -5.40
N THR A 166 -16.63 14.20 -6.24
CA THR A 166 -15.50 15.02 -5.81
C THR A 166 -15.97 16.42 -5.42
N GLN A 167 -15.78 16.78 -4.15
CA GLN A 167 -16.06 18.12 -3.61
C GLN A 167 -14.75 18.84 -3.22
N THR A 168 -13.76 18.07 -2.79
CA THR A 168 -12.43 18.58 -2.43
C THR A 168 -11.53 18.65 -3.65
N GLY A 169 -10.75 19.74 -3.79
CA GLY A 169 -9.75 19.87 -4.84
C GLY A 169 -8.69 18.76 -4.79
N ALA A 170 -8.14 18.39 -5.95
CA ALA A 170 -7.21 17.27 -6.12
C ALA A 170 -5.90 17.38 -5.31
N GLY A 171 -5.65 18.51 -4.66
CA GLY A 171 -4.46 18.77 -3.87
C GLY A 171 -3.38 19.46 -4.70
N ARG A 172 -2.12 19.24 -4.31
CA ARG A 172 -0.98 19.90 -4.94
C ARG A 172 -0.75 19.38 -6.35
N LEU A 173 -0.58 20.31 -7.27
CA LEU A 173 -0.05 20.08 -8.61
C LEU A 173 1.40 20.57 -8.62
N GLY A 174 2.30 19.85 -9.28
CA GLY A 174 3.71 20.22 -9.37
C GLY A 174 4.59 19.03 -9.69
N GLU A 175 5.90 19.30 -9.79
CA GLU A 175 6.90 18.26 -9.99
C GLU A 175 6.96 17.34 -8.77
N ARG A 176 7.07 16.04 -9.03
CA ARG A 176 7.26 15.05 -7.98
C ARG A 176 8.63 15.27 -7.35
N PRO A 177 8.74 15.30 -6.01
CA PRO A 177 10.05 15.30 -5.36
C PRO A 177 10.86 14.06 -5.76
N ALA A 178 12.17 14.21 -5.92
CA ALA A 178 13.07 13.10 -6.31
C ALA A 178 12.95 11.87 -5.39
N TRP A 179 12.71 12.09 -4.08
CA TRP A 179 12.49 10.99 -3.14
C TRP A 179 11.23 10.20 -3.47
N GLN A 180 10.17 10.86 -3.94
CA GLN A 180 8.90 10.22 -4.29
C GLN A 180 9.08 9.36 -5.55
N GLU A 181 9.75 9.89 -6.58
CA GLU A 181 10.00 9.14 -7.81
C GLU A 181 10.87 7.91 -7.56
N THR A 182 11.91 8.05 -6.75
CA THR A 182 12.78 6.95 -6.34
C THR A 182 11.98 5.85 -5.63
N LEU A 183 11.16 6.22 -4.63
CA LEU A 183 10.34 5.26 -3.90
C LEU A 183 9.29 4.58 -4.78
N GLU A 184 8.59 5.32 -5.63
CA GLU A 184 7.58 4.77 -6.55
C GLU A 184 8.19 3.75 -7.53
N THR A 185 9.41 4.04 -8.00
CA THR A 185 10.17 3.16 -8.90
C THR A 185 10.58 1.88 -8.18
N GLU A 186 11.13 2.02 -6.98
CA GLU A 186 11.68 0.93 -6.16
C GLU A 186 10.60 0.02 -5.58
N MET A 187 9.43 0.57 -5.28
CA MET A 187 8.26 -0.18 -4.88
C MET A 187 7.49 -0.79 -6.06
N GLU A 188 8.01 -0.63 -7.28
CA GLU A 188 7.39 -1.06 -8.54
C GLU A 188 5.95 -0.54 -8.66
N LEU A 189 5.65 0.65 -8.14
CA LEU A 189 4.29 1.20 -8.11
C LEU A 189 3.85 1.73 -9.48
N GLY A 190 4.78 1.89 -10.43
CA GLY A 190 4.52 2.42 -11.76
C GLY A 190 5.26 3.74 -11.91
N ALA A 191 6.00 3.89 -13.01
CA ALA A 191 6.21 5.24 -13.51
C ALA A 191 4.85 5.68 -14.07
N ALA A 192 4.34 6.82 -13.62
CA ALA A 192 3.23 7.48 -14.29
C ALA A 192 3.58 7.54 -15.79
N VAL A 193 2.74 6.93 -16.62
CA VAL A 193 2.78 7.12 -18.07
C VAL A 193 2.37 8.56 -18.38
#